data_AF-A0A925SHS3-F1
#
_entry.id   AF-A0A925SHS3-F1
#
_cell.length_a   1.000
_cell.length_b   1.000
_cell.length_c   1.000
_cell.angle_alpha   90.00
_cell.angle_beta   90.00
_cell.angle_gamma   90.00
#
_symmetry.space_group_name_H-M   'P 1'
#
loop_
_entity.id
_entity.type
_entity.pdbx_description
1 polymer ?
#
loop_
_entity_poly.entity_id
_entity_poly.type
_entity_poly.pdbx_seq_one_letter_code
_entity_poly.pdbx_strand_id
1 'polypeptide(L)'
;MKTLIPLLLLLGIASSSLGLSAAEVSLLDLSVKEYKVGFADLWIGKNVDRRKVVLQGKEIEDYLFAHAPSRILYDIPAGVTKFEAWGIRTQGDDNVFGSWFYLVKIDGQEVFRSKPLVEYETYEIPISVAIPAGAKQIELIIDDMTNRFADHSIWALPVFK
;
A
#
# COMPACT_ATOMS: atom_id res chain seq x y z
N MET A 1 55.58 -47.97 21.92
CA MET A 1 54.50 -47.09 22.46
C MET A 1 54.46 -45.83 21.62
N LYS A 2 53.46 -45.68 20.75
CA LYS A 2 53.24 -44.48 19.93
C LYS A 2 51.90 -43.89 20.37
N THR A 3 51.95 -42.70 20.96
CA THR A 3 50.77 -41.93 21.37
C THR A 3 50.45 -40.96 20.24
N LEU A 4 49.33 -41.17 19.55
CA LEU A 4 48.73 -40.16 18.66
C LEU A 4 47.58 -39.47 19.39
N ILE A 5 47.63 -38.15 19.42
CA ILE A 5 46.57 -37.25 19.90
C ILE A 5 45.61 -37.00 18.74
N PRO A 6 44.28 -37.08 18.89
CA PRO A 6 43.36 -36.69 17.84
C PRO A 6 43.18 -35.16 17.83
N LEU A 7 43.34 -34.59 16.65
CA LEU A 7 43.08 -33.20 16.30
C LEU A 7 41.56 -32.96 16.34
N LEU A 8 41.09 -32.11 17.26
CA LEU A 8 39.69 -31.69 17.33
C LEU A 8 39.45 -30.58 16.29
N LEU A 9 38.61 -30.86 15.30
CA LEU A 9 38.15 -29.89 14.31
C LEU A 9 37.00 -29.07 14.91
N LEU A 10 37.22 -27.80 15.27
CA LEU A 10 36.14 -26.86 15.58
C LEU A 10 35.65 -26.22 14.29
N LEU A 11 34.58 -26.77 13.72
CA LEU A 11 33.76 -26.06 12.72
C LEU A 11 32.86 -25.07 13.47
N GLY A 12 33.24 -23.80 13.44
CA GLY A 12 32.38 -22.71 13.87
C GLY A 12 31.19 -22.60 12.92
N ILE A 13 29.98 -22.85 13.42
CA ILE A 13 28.75 -22.57 12.70
C ILE A 13 28.46 -21.09 12.92
N ALA A 14 28.81 -20.26 11.94
CA ALA A 14 28.25 -18.92 11.85
C ALA A 14 26.76 -19.07 11.49
N SER A 15 25.87 -18.94 12.48
CA SER A 15 24.45 -18.77 12.21
C SER A 15 24.22 -17.35 11.72
N SER A 16 24.26 -17.17 10.41
CA SER A 16 23.64 -16.01 9.78
C SER A 16 22.13 -16.18 9.92
N SER A 17 21.53 -15.45 10.86
CA SER A 17 20.09 -15.19 10.82
C SER A 17 19.83 -14.29 9.61
N LEU A 18 19.69 -14.92 8.44
CA LEU A 18 18.99 -14.32 7.31
C LEU A 18 17.61 -13.97 7.83
N GLY A 19 17.40 -12.67 8.11
CA GLY A 19 16.10 -12.16 8.51
C GLY A 19 15.09 -12.61 7.48
N LEU A 20 14.14 -13.45 7.91
CA LEU A 20 12.97 -13.76 7.11
C LEU A 20 12.28 -12.40 6.85
N SER A 21 12.38 -11.88 5.63
CA SER A 21 11.41 -10.89 5.17
C SER A 21 10.05 -11.54 5.36
N ALA A 22 9.16 -10.92 6.12
CA ALA A 22 7.77 -11.34 6.10
C ALA A 22 7.31 -11.32 4.63
N ALA A 23 6.53 -12.32 4.23
CA ALA A 23 5.96 -12.34 2.89
C ALA A 23 5.11 -11.08 2.71
N GLU A 24 5.27 -10.40 1.57
CA GLU A 24 4.44 -9.23 1.26
C GLU A 24 2.97 -9.68 1.18
N VAL A 25 2.07 -8.95 1.84
CA VAL A 25 0.63 -9.24 1.84
C VAL A 25 -0.10 -8.14 1.10
N SER A 26 -0.61 -8.45 -0.09
CA SER A 26 -1.42 -7.53 -0.89
C SER A 26 -2.76 -7.24 -0.22
N LEU A 27 -3.15 -5.96 -0.15
CA LEU A 27 -4.49 -5.59 0.31
C LEU A 27 -5.59 -6.07 -0.66
N LEU A 28 -5.24 -6.40 -1.90
CA LEU A 28 -6.19 -6.95 -2.87
C LEU A 28 -6.61 -8.39 -2.51
N ASP A 29 -5.77 -9.10 -1.76
CA ASP A 29 -6.04 -10.46 -1.29
C ASP A 29 -6.70 -10.49 0.10
N LEU A 30 -6.84 -9.31 0.74
CA LEU A 30 -7.46 -9.16 2.04
C LEU A 30 -8.95 -8.84 1.92
N SER A 31 -9.73 -9.33 2.90
CA SER A 31 -11.12 -8.92 3.04
C SER A 31 -11.21 -7.48 3.56
N VAL A 32 -11.90 -6.62 2.80
CA VAL A 32 -12.27 -5.28 3.27
C VAL A 32 -13.22 -5.41 4.46
N LYS A 33 -12.91 -4.72 5.56
CA LYS A 33 -13.74 -4.72 6.77
C LYS A 33 -14.91 -3.77 6.66
N GLU A 34 -14.64 -2.61 6.10
CA GLU A 34 -15.59 -1.53 5.89
C GLU A 34 -15.09 -0.66 4.74
N TYR A 35 -16.00 -0.11 3.93
CA TYR A 35 -15.63 0.95 3.01
C TYR A 35 -16.77 1.94 2.81
N LYS A 36 -16.38 3.14 2.36
CA LYS A 36 -17.25 4.18 1.86
C LYS A 36 -16.58 4.84 0.67
N VAL A 37 -17.34 5.13 -0.37
CA VAL A 37 -16.91 5.90 -1.54
C VAL A 37 -17.92 7.02 -1.83
N GLY A 38 -17.45 8.10 -2.46
CA GLY A 38 -18.28 9.26 -2.75
C GLY A 38 -19.20 9.07 -3.95
N PHE A 39 -18.88 8.12 -4.84
CA PHE A 39 -19.62 7.77 -6.04
C PHE A 39 -19.34 6.32 -6.43
N ALA A 40 -20.34 5.64 -7.00
CA ALA A 40 -20.31 4.23 -7.40
C ALA A 40 -19.88 3.28 -6.25
N ASP A 41 -18.99 2.34 -6.54
CA ASP A 41 -18.51 1.31 -5.60
C ASP A 41 -16.98 1.36 -5.46
N LEU A 42 -16.48 0.71 -4.41
CA LEU A 42 -15.07 0.34 -4.30
C LEU A 42 -14.78 -0.79 -5.29
N TRP A 43 -13.70 -0.64 -6.05
CA TRP A 43 -13.25 -1.64 -6.99
C TRP A 43 -11.87 -2.16 -6.62
N ILE A 44 -11.71 -3.49 -6.62
CA ILE A 44 -10.52 -4.19 -6.17
C ILE A 44 -9.98 -5.04 -7.32
N GLY A 45 -8.71 -4.83 -7.69
CA GLY A 45 -8.02 -5.65 -8.67
C GLY A 45 -8.34 -5.28 -10.13
N LYS A 46 -8.24 -6.28 -11.02
CA LYS A 46 -7.94 -6.04 -12.44
C LYS A 46 -9.10 -5.45 -13.25
N ASN A 47 -8.81 -4.33 -13.93
CA ASN A 47 -9.61 -3.73 -15.00
C ASN A 47 -11.07 -3.36 -14.65
N VAL A 48 -11.33 -3.06 -13.38
CA VAL A 48 -12.71 -2.89 -12.88
C VAL A 48 -13.41 -1.66 -13.49
N ASP A 49 -12.64 -0.71 -14.05
CA ASP A 49 -13.15 0.50 -14.68
C ASP A 49 -12.92 0.55 -16.21
N ARG A 50 -12.31 -0.49 -16.80
CA ARG A 50 -11.88 -0.51 -18.22
C ARG A 50 -10.99 0.66 -18.66
N ARG A 51 -10.50 1.47 -17.71
CA ARG A 51 -9.58 2.59 -17.93
C ARG A 51 -8.16 2.13 -17.68
N LYS A 52 -7.24 2.66 -18.47
CA LYS A 52 -5.82 2.37 -18.35
C LYS A 52 -5.27 2.99 -17.07
N VAL A 53 -4.60 2.16 -16.27
CA VAL A 53 -3.89 2.59 -15.07
C VAL A 53 -2.40 2.35 -15.30
N VAL A 54 -1.62 3.42 -15.20
CA VAL A 54 -0.18 3.38 -15.48
C VAL A 54 0.56 3.94 -14.28
N LEU A 55 1.58 3.22 -13.85
CA LEU A 55 2.50 3.60 -12.81
C LEU A 55 3.92 3.51 -13.38
N GLN A 56 4.70 4.59 -13.29
CA GLN A 56 6.07 4.67 -13.78
C GLN A 56 6.21 4.23 -15.25
N GLY A 57 5.24 4.63 -16.07
CA GLY A 57 5.18 4.28 -17.49
C GLY A 57 4.77 2.83 -17.81
N LYS A 58 4.45 2.00 -16.82
CA LYS A 58 3.96 0.63 -17.00
C LYS A 58 2.49 0.51 -16.64
N GLU A 59 1.74 -0.19 -17.48
CA GLU A 59 0.36 -0.52 -17.15
C GLU A 59 0.32 -1.51 -15.99
N ILE A 60 -0.58 -1.27 -15.04
CA ILE A 60 -0.80 -2.11 -13.87
C ILE A 60 -2.27 -2.48 -13.75
N GLU A 61 -2.53 -3.64 -13.16
CA GLU A 61 -3.90 -4.13 -12.93
C GLU A 61 -4.20 -4.34 -11.45
N ASP A 62 -3.18 -4.23 -10.60
CA ASP A 62 -3.26 -4.52 -9.17
C ASP A 62 -3.42 -3.20 -8.40
N TYR A 63 -4.67 -2.79 -8.22
CA TYR A 63 -5.01 -1.54 -7.55
C TYR A 63 -6.38 -1.59 -6.85
N LEU A 64 -6.58 -0.64 -5.94
CA LEU A 64 -7.90 -0.25 -5.43
C LEU A 64 -8.31 1.03 -6.16
N PHE A 65 -9.50 1.07 -6.73
CA PHE A 65 -10.11 2.29 -7.25
C PHE A 65 -11.20 2.76 -6.30
N ALA A 66 -11.16 4.03 -5.94
CA ALA A 66 -12.16 4.66 -5.09
C ALA A 66 -12.44 6.08 -5.57
N HIS A 67 -13.71 6.45 -5.62
CA HIS A 67 -14.08 7.83 -5.89
C HIS A 67 -14.11 8.63 -4.57
N ALA A 68 -13.47 9.80 -4.53
CA ALA A 68 -13.47 10.66 -3.34
C ALA A 68 -14.87 11.21 -3.01
N PRO A 69 -15.14 11.56 -1.73
CA PRO A 69 -14.35 11.19 -0.57
C PRO A 69 -14.50 9.69 -0.31
N SER A 70 -13.42 9.02 0.10
CA SER A 70 -13.46 7.59 0.39
C SER A 70 -12.70 7.21 1.66
N ARG A 71 -13.09 6.07 2.23
CA ARG A 71 -12.44 5.43 3.38
C ARG A 71 -12.53 3.92 3.17
N ILE A 72 -11.42 3.21 3.30
CA ILE A 72 -11.36 1.75 3.23
C ILE A 72 -10.61 1.24 4.46
N LEU A 73 -11.24 0.33 5.21
CA LEU A 73 -10.71 -0.24 6.45
C LEU A 73 -10.26 -1.68 6.22
N TYR A 74 -9.04 -1.99 6.64
CA TYR A 74 -8.49 -3.35 6.66
C TYR A 74 -7.96 -3.70 8.05
N ASP A 75 -8.04 -4.99 8.39
CA ASP A 75 -7.27 -5.53 9.51
C ASP A 75 -5.79 -5.67 9.09
N ILE A 76 -4.87 -5.30 9.98
CA ILE A 76 -3.43 -5.41 9.78
C ILE A 76 -2.98 -6.85 10.11
N PRO A 77 -2.34 -7.57 9.17
CA PRO A 77 -1.81 -8.90 9.44
C PRO A 77 -0.75 -8.91 10.55
N ALA A 78 -0.67 -10.01 11.30
CA ALA A 78 0.33 -10.13 12.36
C ALA A 78 1.76 -10.15 11.78
N GLY A 79 2.68 -9.43 12.42
CA GLY A 79 4.11 -9.48 12.10
C GLY A 79 4.58 -8.53 11.00
N VAL A 80 3.66 -7.79 10.35
CA VAL A 80 4.04 -6.76 9.39
C VAL A 80 4.51 -5.50 10.11
N THR A 81 5.45 -4.80 9.51
CA THR A 81 6.16 -3.63 10.04
C THR A 81 6.02 -2.41 9.14
N LYS A 82 5.48 -2.57 7.93
CA LYS A 82 5.35 -1.50 6.95
C LYS A 82 4.11 -1.67 6.08
N PHE A 83 3.53 -0.56 5.65
CA PHE A 83 2.58 -0.50 4.54
C PHE A 83 3.17 0.36 3.42
N GLU A 84 3.03 -0.10 2.17
CA GLU A 84 3.46 0.59 0.97
C GLU A 84 2.34 0.61 -0.08
N ALA A 85 2.23 1.71 -0.82
CA ALA A 85 1.33 1.86 -1.96
C ALA A 85 1.80 3.02 -2.85
N TRP A 86 1.12 3.20 -3.99
CA TRP A 86 1.22 4.41 -4.81
C TRP A 86 -0.13 5.09 -4.95
N GLY A 87 -0.18 6.39 -4.71
CA GLY A 87 -1.33 7.23 -5.06
C GLY A 87 -1.23 7.71 -6.50
N ILE A 88 -2.19 7.35 -7.34
CA ILE A 88 -2.26 7.76 -8.76
C ILE A 88 -3.71 8.07 -9.19
N ARG A 89 -3.88 8.55 -10.42
CA ARG A 89 -5.18 8.73 -11.08
C ARG A 89 -5.35 7.81 -12.27
N THR A 90 -6.60 7.58 -12.69
CA THR A 90 -6.87 7.01 -14.02
C THR A 90 -6.34 7.92 -15.13
N GLN A 91 -5.84 7.33 -16.22
CA GLN A 91 -5.39 8.07 -17.40
C GLN A 91 -6.47 8.11 -18.49
N GLY A 92 -6.38 9.11 -19.39
CA GLY A 92 -7.24 9.22 -20.57
C GLY A 92 -8.57 9.95 -20.36
N ASP A 93 -8.78 10.55 -19.19
CA ASP A 93 -9.92 11.44 -18.91
C ASP A 93 -9.37 12.79 -18.42
N ASP A 94 -9.58 13.84 -19.23
CA ASP A 94 -9.11 15.20 -18.94
C ASP A 94 -9.86 15.85 -17.77
N ASN A 95 -10.97 15.27 -17.31
CA ASN A 95 -11.69 15.74 -16.14
C ASN A 95 -11.09 15.26 -14.81
N VAL A 96 -10.23 14.24 -14.84
CA VAL A 96 -9.60 13.68 -13.64
C VAL A 96 -8.33 14.47 -13.32
N PHE A 97 -8.50 15.59 -12.62
CA PHE A 97 -7.42 16.56 -12.35
C PHE A 97 -6.46 16.14 -11.24
N GLY A 98 -6.88 15.31 -10.28
CA GLY A 98 -6.03 14.99 -9.11
C GLY A 98 -6.21 15.95 -7.92
N SER A 99 -7.39 16.55 -7.75
CA SER A 99 -7.70 17.50 -6.68
C SER A 99 -8.07 16.86 -5.33
N TRP A 100 -7.36 15.80 -4.93
CA TRP A 100 -7.60 15.09 -3.66
C TRP A 100 -6.29 14.79 -2.93
N PHE A 101 -6.40 14.50 -1.63
CA PHE A 101 -5.28 14.01 -0.81
C PHE A 101 -5.40 12.52 -0.50
N TYR A 102 -4.24 11.87 -0.37
CA TYR A 102 -4.11 10.53 0.23
C TYR A 102 -3.80 10.66 1.70
N LEU A 103 -4.55 9.94 2.53
CA LEU A 103 -4.37 9.86 3.97
C LEU A 103 -4.28 8.40 4.40
N VAL A 104 -3.37 8.11 5.33
CA VAL A 104 -3.30 6.82 5.99
C VAL A 104 -3.47 7.02 7.49
N LYS A 105 -4.41 6.28 8.08
CA LYS A 105 -4.51 6.16 9.53
C LYS A 105 -4.19 4.75 10.00
N ILE A 106 -3.58 4.63 11.15
CA ILE A 106 -3.38 3.36 11.86
C ILE A 106 -4.03 3.49 13.22
N ASP A 107 -4.95 2.57 13.54
CA ASP A 107 -5.73 2.57 14.78
C ASP A 107 -6.33 3.95 15.11
N GLY A 108 -6.83 4.64 14.07
CA GLY A 108 -7.44 5.97 14.17
C GLY A 108 -6.48 7.17 14.16
N GLN A 109 -5.16 6.95 14.28
CA GLN A 109 -4.15 8.01 14.23
C GLN A 109 -3.67 8.25 12.79
N GLU A 110 -3.68 9.50 12.32
CA GLU A 110 -3.06 9.88 11.05
C GLU A 110 -1.54 9.71 11.10
N VAL A 111 -1.01 8.91 10.18
CA VAL A 111 0.44 8.62 10.07
C VAL A 111 1.02 9.12 8.74
N PHE A 112 0.16 9.46 7.77
CA PHE A 112 0.56 10.02 6.48
C PHE A 112 -0.52 10.92 5.89
N ARG A 113 -0.08 11.99 5.25
CA ARG A 113 -0.88 12.89 4.43
C ARG A 113 -0.06 13.40 3.24
N SER A 114 -0.60 13.27 2.03
CA SER A 114 0.02 13.83 0.82
C SER A 114 -0.33 15.31 0.62
N LYS A 115 0.32 15.96 -0.36
CA LYS A 115 -0.24 17.14 -1.04
C LYS A 115 -1.33 16.69 -2.04
N PRO A 116 -2.09 17.60 -2.68
CA PRO A 116 -3.03 17.20 -3.72
C PRO A 116 -2.28 16.49 -4.85
N LEU A 117 -2.86 15.45 -5.45
CA LEU A 117 -2.18 14.67 -6.49
C LEU A 117 -1.70 15.54 -7.67
N VAL A 118 -2.47 16.56 -8.04
CA VAL A 118 -2.14 17.51 -9.11
C VAL A 118 -0.86 18.32 -8.86
N GLU A 119 -0.40 18.42 -7.61
CA GLU A 119 0.86 19.12 -7.28
C GLU A 119 2.12 18.27 -7.53
N TYR A 120 1.96 16.99 -7.88
CA TYR A 120 3.07 16.10 -8.23
C TYR A 120 3.26 16.08 -9.75
N GLU A 121 4.47 16.39 -10.23
CA GLU A 121 4.79 16.48 -11.67
C GLU A 121 4.37 15.23 -12.46
N THR A 122 4.51 14.04 -11.86
CA THR A 122 4.17 12.76 -12.48
C THR A 122 2.75 12.28 -12.20
N TYR A 123 1.99 12.97 -11.33
CA TYR A 123 0.73 12.44 -10.77
C TYR A 123 0.89 11.07 -10.10
N GLU A 124 2.06 10.84 -9.48
CA GLU A 124 2.37 9.60 -8.77
C GLU A 124 2.98 9.92 -7.40
N ILE A 125 2.40 9.33 -6.35
CA ILE A 125 2.81 9.55 -4.96
C ILE A 125 3.28 8.22 -4.37
N PRO A 126 4.58 8.04 -4.04
CA PRO A 126 5.00 6.90 -3.24
C PRO A 126 4.51 7.08 -1.80
N ILE A 127 3.81 6.07 -1.28
CA ILE A 127 3.30 6.04 0.09
C ILE A 127 4.00 4.91 0.82
N SER A 128 4.64 5.23 1.94
CA SER A 128 5.41 4.27 2.74
C SER A 128 5.30 4.67 4.21
N VAL A 129 4.62 3.87 5.01
CA VAL A 129 4.39 4.13 6.44
C VAL A 129 4.83 2.96 7.29
N ALA A 130 5.41 3.26 8.45
CA ALA A 130 5.72 2.23 9.45
C ALA A 130 4.44 1.75 10.13
N ILE A 131 4.34 0.44 10.38
CA ILE A 131 3.27 -0.17 11.18
C ILE A 131 3.79 -0.33 12.60
N PRO A 132 3.22 0.37 13.59
CA PRO A 132 3.55 0.18 15.00
C PRO A 132 3.32 -1.26 15.44
N ALA A 133 4.18 -1.77 16.31
CA ALA A 133 4.05 -3.10 16.86
C ALA A 133 2.68 -3.28 17.53
N GLY A 134 1.96 -4.32 17.12
CA GLY A 134 0.64 -4.65 17.68
C GLY A 134 -0.53 -3.87 17.09
N ALA A 135 -0.29 -2.96 16.13
CA ALA A 135 -1.35 -2.24 15.42
C ALA A 135 -2.38 -3.19 14.80
N LYS A 136 -3.64 -2.78 14.75
CA LYS A 136 -4.76 -3.66 14.38
C LYS A 136 -5.42 -3.30 13.08
N GLN A 137 -5.53 -2.01 12.78
CA GLN A 137 -6.32 -1.54 11.67
C GLN A 137 -5.62 -0.42 10.91
N ILE A 138 -5.76 -0.46 9.58
CA ILE A 138 -5.35 0.62 8.69
C ILE A 138 -6.58 1.19 7.99
N GLU A 139 -6.63 2.52 7.86
CA GLU A 139 -7.60 3.22 7.03
C GLU A 139 -6.89 3.89 5.88
N LEU A 140 -7.33 3.58 4.66
CA LEU A 140 -6.94 4.27 3.44
C LEU A 140 -8.03 5.28 3.10
N ILE A 141 -7.70 6.57 3.12
CA ILE A 141 -8.67 7.65 3.00
C ILE A 141 -8.29 8.57 1.84
N ILE A 142 -9.31 8.97 1.08
CA ILE A 142 -9.21 9.98 0.04
C ILE A 142 -10.11 11.15 0.43
N ASP A 143 -9.51 12.31 0.63
CA ASP A 143 -10.19 13.54 1.00
C ASP A 143 -10.43 14.38 -0.27
N ASP A 144 -11.69 14.75 -0.51
CA ASP A 144 -12.16 15.44 -1.73
C ASP A 144 -11.89 16.95 -1.71
N MET A 145 -11.32 17.48 -0.62
CA MET A 145 -11.02 18.92 -0.50
C MET A 145 -12.24 19.81 -0.76
N THR A 146 -13.46 19.33 -0.49
CA THR A 146 -14.75 19.96 -0.81
C THR A 146 -15.16 19.98 -2.30
N ASN A 147 -14.36 19.40 -3.20
CA ASN A 147 -14.69 19.23 -4.61
C ASN A 147 -14.43 17.79 -5.08
N ARG A 148 -15.47 16.96 -5.06
CA ARG A 148 -15.39 15.57 -5.50
C ARG A 148 -15.43 15.34 -7.02
N PHE A 149 -15.49 16.38 -7.84
CA PHE A 149 -15.78 16.21 -9.26
C PHE A 149 -14.67 15.42 -9.97
N ALA A 150 -15.02 14.21 -10.45
CA ALA A 150 -14.11 13.29 -11.16
C ALA A 150 -12.86 12.90 -10.36
N ASP A 151 -12.99 12.77 -9.04
CA ASP A 151 -11.91 12.33 -8.15
C ASP A 151 -11.72 10.80 -8.18
N HIS A 152 -11.34 10.30 -9.36
CA HIS A 152 -11.04 8.90 -9.64
C HIS A 152 -9.67 8.52 -9.09
N SER A 153 -9.62 8.32 -7.76
CA SER A 153 -8.39 8.01 -7.05
C SER A 153 -8.06 6.53 -7.06
N ILE A 154 -6.77 6.23 -7.11
CA ILE A 154 -6.24 4.87 -7.13
C ILE A 154 -5.19 4.69 -6.03
N TRP A 155 -5.28 3.58 -5.30
CA TRP A 155 -4.21 3.02 -4.49
C TRP A 155 -3.58 1.85 -5.26
N ALA A 156 -2.45 2.09 -5.90
CA ALA A 156 -1.74 1.13 -6.74
C ALA A 156 -0.75 0.29 -5.91
N LEU A 157 -0.73 -1.01 -6.18
CA LEU A 157 0.15 -2.00 -5.52
C LEU A 157 0.16 -1.90 -3.98
N PRO A 158 -1.01 -1.83 -3.29
CA PRO A 158 -1.04 -1.67 -1.85
C PRO A 158 -0.66 -2.97 -1.13
N VAL A 159 0.43 -2.95 -0.37
CA VAL A 159 0.98 -4.13 0.31
C VAL A 159 1.41 -3.84 1.75
N PHE A 160 1.29 -4.85 2.61
CA PHE A 160 2.00 -4.91 3.89
C PHE A 160 3.33 -5.67 3.74
N LYS A 161 4.34 -5.29 4.52
CA LYS A 161 5.67 -5.92 4.61
C LYS A 161 6.10 -6.12 6.04
#